data_AF-A0A2N6BZ94-F1
#
_entry.id   AF-A0A2N6BZ94-F1
#
_cell.length_a   1.000
_cell.length_b   1.000
_cell.length_c   1.000
_cell.angle_alpha   90.00
_cell.angle_beta   90.00
_cell.angle_gamma   90.00
#
_symmetry.space_group_name_H-M   'P 1'
#
loop_
_entity.id
_entity.type
_entity.pdbx_description
1 polymer ?
#
loop_
_entity_poly.entity_id
_entity_poly.type
_entity_poly.pdbx_seq_one_letter_code
_entity_poly.pdbx_strand_id
1 'polypeptide(L)'
;MLIRRNLMNKLLLAIAALLCCQVSPASAAPFLTTDSTFDTDYFYTIDGTAYTFTNRKQATDTWDATYGGYIGDNFTGYYLGTVTNQSNDSEEILAALLNYYLGTDSSYNFLKVDEPDESVDSLTISYDADYKSGTWQVDAPDTVSFYSIKGATEFALYFVDPALQYGDWTTAHLLTPNEKNVPCISHITVNTTPIPEPATILLFGAGLAGLAGMRRRMHKV
;
A
#
# COMPACT_ATOMS: atom_id res chain seq x y z
N MET A 1 49.86 15.81 17.21
CA MET A 1 48.92 14.69 16.97
C MET A 1 47.50 14.94 17.51
N LEU A 2 47.29 15.80 18.54
CA LEU A 2 45.96 16.08 19.10
C LEU A 2 44.98 16.82 18.17
N ILE A 3 45.45 17.63 17.22
CA ILE A 3 44.58 18.47 16.37
C ILE A 3 43.71 17.64 15.40
N ARG A 4 44.19 16.46 14.95
CA ARG A 4 43.43 15.60 14.01
C ARG A 4 42.24 14.89 14.65
N ARG A 5 42.30 14.59 15.96
CA ARG A 5 41.21 13.89 16.67
C ARG A 5 39.96 14.75 16.81
N ASN A 6 40.14 16.06 16.96
CA ASN A 6 39.04 17.00 17.16
C ASN A 6 38.26 17.29 15.86
N LEU A 7 38.93 17.19 14.70
CA LEU A 7 38.29 17.36 13.40
C LEU A 7 37.40 16.16 13.04
N MET A 8 37.86 14.95 13.35
CA MET A 8 37.17 13.71 13.00
C MET A 8 35.88 13.51 13.80
N ASN A 9 35.86 13.89 15.09
CA ASN A 9 34.64 13.84 15.90
C ASN A 9 33.58 14.85 15.44
N LYS A 10 34.00 16.05 15.01
CA LYS A 10 33.07 17.06 14.47
C LYS A 10 32.48 16.63 13.13
N LEU A 11 33.27 15.95 12.29
CA LEU A 11 32.81 15.39 11.02
C LEU A 11 31.81 14.25 11.25
N LEU A 12 32.09 13.33 12.19
CA LEU A 12 31.16 12.26 12.56
C LEU A 12 29.85 12.79 13.14
N LEU A 13 29.89 13.82 13.98
CA LEU A 13 28.68 14.46 14.52
C LEU A 13 27.87 15.17 13.43
N ALA A 14 28.55 15.83 12.49
CA ALA A 14 27.88 16.48 11.35
C ALA A 14 27.23 15.44 10.43
N ILE A 15 27.89 14.30 10.16
CA ILE A 15 27.31 13.21 9.36
C ILE A 15 26.13 12.58 10.09
N ALA A 16 26.21 12.33 11.40
CA ALA A 16 25.09 11.80 12.18
C ALA A 16 23.90 12.78 12.22
N ALA A 17 24.15 14.08 12.39
CA ALA A 17 23.11 15.11 12.36
C ALA A 17 22.49 15.29 10.97
N LEU A 18 23.28 15.14 9.90
CA LEU A 18 22.79 15.18 8.51
C LEU A 18 22.03 13.89 8.13
N LEU A 19 22.36 12.74 8.73
CA LEU A 19 21.56 11.51 8.61
C LEU A 19 20.27 11.57 9.46
N CYS A 20 20.22 12.42 10.48
CA CYS A 20 18.98 12.78 11.19
C CYS A 20 18.18 13.88 10.47
N CYS A 21 18.56 14.29 9.25
CA CYS A 21 17.68 15.11 8.40
C CYS A 21 16.39 14.33 8.18
N GLN A 22 15.39 14.75 8.93
CA GLN A 22 13.98 14.43 8.88
C GLN A 22 13.60 13.81 7.54
N VAL A 23 13.37 12.50 7.53
CA VAL A 23 12.53 11.90 6.51
C VAL A 23 11.16 12.51 6.78
N SER A 24 10.85 13.61 6.11
CA SER A 24 9.48 14.10 6.08
C SER A 24 8.65 12.95 5.51
N PRO A 25 7.60 12.49 6.22
CA PRO A 25 6.74 11.45 5.69
C PRO A 25 6.30 11.90 4.30
N ALA A 26 6.34 10.98 3.33
CA ALA A 26 5.76 11.27 2.02
C ALA A 26 4.34 11.79 2.28
N SER A 27 4.09 13.04 1.86
CA SER A 27 2.78 13.64 1.99
C SER A 27 1.84 12.83 1.11
N ALA A 28 0.97 12.02 1.73
CA ALA A 28 -0.10 11.36 1.00
C ALA A 28 -0.89 12.42 0.20
N ALA A 29 -1.26 12.09 -1.03
CA ALA A 29 -2.14 12.90 -1.87
C ALA A 29 -3.58 12.41 -1.66
N PRO A 30 -4.35 13.01 -0.74
CA PRO A 30 -5.67 12.50 -0.42
C PRO A 30 -6.62 12.59 -1.60
N PHE A 31 -7.44 11.55 -1.79
CA PHE A 31 -8.56 11.56 -2.74
C PHE A 31 -9.79 12.31 -2.19
N LEU A 32 -9.87 12.49 -0.88
CA LEU A 32 -10.97 13.14 -0.20
C LEU A 32 -10.49 14.41 0.51
N THR A 33 -11.42 15.25 0.93
CA THR A 33 -11.09 16.48 1.68
C THR A 33 -11.83 16.52 3.01
N THR A 34 -11.29 17.29 3.97
CA THR A 34 -11.79 17.44 5.34
C THR A 34 -13.25 17.91 5.44
N ASP A 35 -13.75 18.63 4.42
CA ASP A 35 -15.08 19.24 4.40
C ASP A 35 -16.06 18.50 3.47
N SER A 36 -15.78 17.22 3.20
CA SER A 36 -16.59 16.45 2.27
C SER A 36 -17.86 15.97 2.95
N THR A 37 -19.00 16.47 2.48
CA THR A 37 -20.31 15.88 2.78
C THR A 37 -20.33 14.43 2.29
N PHE A 38 -21.06 13.56 3.01
CA PHE A 38 -21.34 12.20 2.53
C PHE A 38 -21.89 12.25 1.10
N ASP A 39 -21.48 11.31 0.26
CA ASP A 39 -21.91 11.18 -1.14
C ASP A 39 -21.46 12.33 -2.06
N THR A 40 -20.34 12.98 -1.73
CA THR A 40 -19.70 13.94 -2.64
C THR A 40 -18.76 13.21 -3.59
N ASP A 41 -18.92 13.45 -4.88
CA ASP A 41 -18.06 12.91 -5.94
C ASP A 41 -16.86 13.82 -6.21
N TYR A 42 -15.69 13.19 -6.38
CA TYR A 42 -14.42 13.78 -6.73
C TYR A 42 -13.89 13.14 -8.01
N PHE A 43 -13.44 13.96 -8.95
CA PHE A 43 -13.00 13.51 -10.26
C PHE A 43 -11.49 13.64 -10.38
N TYR A 44 -10.82 12.53 -10.67
CA TYR A 44 -9.37 12.45 -10.84
C TYR A 44 -9.05 11.95 -12.24
N THR A 45 -7.95 12.43 -12.83
CA THR A 45 -7.38 11.86 -14.05
C THR A 45 -5.98 11.38 -13.73
N ILE A 46 -5.77 10.07 -13.77
CA ILE A 46 -4.49 9.42 -13.46
C ILE A 46 -4.08 8.68 -14.73
N ASP A 47 -2.90 9.01 -15.25
CA ASP A 47 -2.36 8.46 -16.50
C ASP A 47 -3.34 8.51 -17.69
N GLY A 48 -4.14 9.57 -17.76
CA GLY A 48 -5.14 9.77 -18.81
C GLY A 48 -6.46 9.02 -18.61
N THR A 49 -6.59 8.24 -17.54
CA THR A 49 -7.83 7.54 -17.16
C THR A 49 -8.59 8.35 -16.12
N ALA A 50 -9.90 8.54 -16.32
CA ALA A 50 -10.75 9.26 -15.38
C ALA A 50 -11.32 8.33 -14.31
N TYR A 51 -11.21 8.73 -13.05
CA TYR A 51 -11.73 8.04 -11.88
C TYR A 51 -12.71 8.95 -11.13
N THR A 52 -13.80 8.37 -10.63
CA THR A 52 -14.74 9.04 -9.74
C THR A 52 -14.60 8.42 -8.35
N PHE A 53 -14.26 9.25 -7.38
CA PHE A 53 -14.19 8.89 -5.97
C PHE A 53 -15.37 9.49 -5.25
N THR A 54 -16.18 8.66 -4.61
CA THR A 54 -17.29 9.12 -3.78
C THR A 54 -16.92 8.94 -2.32
N ASN A 55 -17.17 9.95 -1.49
CA ASN A 55 -17.02 9.81 -0.05
C ASN A 55 -18.20 9.02 0.55
N ARG A 56 -17.96 7.77 0.96
CA ARG A 56 -18.95 6.88 1.60
C ARG A 56 -18.77 6.78 3.11
N LYS A 57 -18.09 7.73 3.76
CA LYS A 57 -17.83 7.69 5.21
C LYS A 57 -19.10 7.43 6.02
N GLN A 58 -18.97 6.70 7.11
CA GLN A 58 -20.03 6.54 8.09
C GLN A 58 -20.11 7.76 9.02
N ALA A 59 -21.16 7.80 9.84
CA ALA A 59 -21.33 8.84 10.86
C ALA A 59 -20.28 8.74 11.98
N THR A 60 -19.79 7.52 12.24
CA THR A 60 -18.76 7.21 13.23
C THR A 60 -17.34 7.51 12.75
N ASP A 61 -17.18 7.71 11.44
CA ASP A 61 -15.87 7.88 10.84
C ASP A 61 -15.29 9.26 11.11
N THR A 62 -14.01 9.29 11.49
CA THR A 62 -13.28 10.52 11.81
C THR A 62 -12.16 10.73 10.80
N TRP A 63 -12.07 11.95 10.26
CA TRP A 63 -11.02 12.30 9.30
C TRP A 63 -9.65 12.40 9.97
N ASP A 64 -8.64 11.77 9.36
CA ASP A 64 -7.23 11.94 9.68
C ASP A 64 -6.53 12.74 8.58
N ALA A 65 -6.04 13.94 8.92
CA ALA A 65 -5.38 14.82 7.96
C ALA A 65 -3.92 14.43 7.65
N THR A 66 -3.29 13.60 8.48
CA THR A 66 -1.93 13.11 8.27
C THR A 66 -1.90 12.13 7.10
N TYR A 67 -2.88 11.23 7.08
CA TYR A 67 -3.00 10.19 6.07
C TYR A 67 -4.01 10.53 4.98
N GLY A 68 -4.89 11.50 5.20
CA GLY A 68 -5.82 11.91 4.16
C GLY A 68 -6.92 10.89 3.92
N GLY A 69 -7.44 10.31 4.99
CA GLY A 69 -8.49 9.29 4.98
C GLY A 69 -9.31 9.30 6.26
N TYR A 70 -10.30 8.41 6.34
CA TYR A 70 -11.18 8.28 7.50
C TYR A 70 -10.85 7.04 8.34
N ILE A 71 -10.89 7.17 9.65
CA ILE A 71 -10.74 6.07 10.61
C ILE A 71 -12.12 5.74 11.20
N GLY A 72 -12.40 4.45 11.42
CA GLY A 72 -13.61 3.97 12.07
C GLY A 72 -13.34 2.72 12.92
N ASP A 73 -14.36 2.24 13.62
CA ASP A 73 -14.23 1.15 14.62
C ASP A 73 -14.40 -0.26 14.01
N ASN A 74 -14.84 -0.37 12.76
CA ASN A 74 -15.23 -1.63 12.11
C ASN A 74 -14.39 -1.97 10.86
N PHE A 75 -13.24 -1.32 10.69
CA PHE A 75 -12.25 -1.64 9.67
C PHE A 75 -10.86 -1.24 10.15
N THR A 76 -9.82 -1.84 9.58
CA THR A 76 -8.44 -1.52 9.93
C THR A 76 -7.84 -0.52 8.94
N GLY A 77 -7.31 0.60 9.44
CA GLY A 77 -6.60 1.59 8.64
C GLY A 77 -7.43 2.84 8.32
N TYR A 78 -7.15 3.46 7.17
CA TYR A 78 -7.72 4.72 6.70
C TYR A 78 -8.52 4.47 5.42
N TYR A 79 -9.83 4.69 5.46
CA TYR A 79 -10.69 4.69 4.28
C TYR A 79 -10.36 5.91 3.40
N LEU A 80 -9.91 5.64 2.18
CA LEU A 80 -9.43 6.66 1.24
C LEU A 80 -10.51 7.15 0.27
N GLY A 81 -11.62 6.44 0.17
CA GLY A 81 -12.70 6.73 -0.78
C GLY A 81 -13.19 5.50 -1.51
N THR A 82 -14.35 5.63 -2.15
CA THR A 82 -14.96 4.57 -2.94
C THR A 82 -14.90 4.95 -4.41
N VAL A 83 -14.24 4.12 -5.21
CA VAL A 83 -14.18 4.31 -6.65
C VAL A 83 -15.49 3.81 -7.25
N THR A 84 -16.22 4.71 -7.89
CA THR A 84 -17.54 4.44 -8.48
C THR A 84 -17.48 4.39 -10.00
N ASN A 85 -18.51 3.78 -10.60
CA ASN A 85 -18.65 3.59 -12.05
C ASN A 85 -17.50 2.79 -12.69
N GLN A 86 -16.83 1.94 -11.91
CA GLN A 86 -15.77 1.06 -12.37
C GLN A 86 -16.21 -0.39 -12.15
N SER A 87 -16.53 -1.11 -13.23
CA SER A 87 -16.93 -2.51 -13.13
C SER A 87 -15.77 -3.41 -12.68
N ASN A 88 -14.54 -2.98 -12.95
CA ASN A 88 -13.33 -3.74 -12.68
C ASN A 88 -12.42 -2.94 -11.75
N ASP A 89 -11.89 -3.63 -10.77
CA ASP A 89 -10.89 -3.16 -9.82
C ASP A 89 -9.58 -3.86 -10.16
N SER A 90 -9.15 -3.81 -11.43
CA SER A 90 -7.98 -4.56 -11.86
C SER A 90 -6.71 -4.11 -11.13
N GLU A 91 -5.72 -4.98 -11.08
CA GLU A 91 -4.42 -4.70 -10.46
C GLU A 91 -3.78 -3.42 -11.02
N GLU A 92 -3.94 -3.15 -12.32
CA GLU A 92 -3.42 -1.93 -12.95
C GLU A 92 -4.12 -0.67 -12.44
N ILE A 93 -5.44 -0.73 -12.25
CA ILE A 93 -6.21 0.39 -11.69
C ILE A 93 -5.75 0.64 -10.26
N LEU A 94 -5.68 -0.40 -9.43
CA LEU A 94 -5.26 -0.25 -8.05
C LEU A 94 -3.83 0.28 -7.96
N ALA A 95 -2.89 -0.27 -8.72
CA ALA A 95 -1.51 0.22 -8.75
C ALA A 95 -1.43 1.71 -9.09
N ALA A 96 -2.18 2.17 -10.10
CA ALA A 96 -2.22 3.58 -10.48
C ALA A 96 -2.78 4.47 -9.35
N LEU A 97 -3.85 4.03 -8.69
CA LEU A 97 -4.43 4.75 -7.54
C LEU A 97 -3.45 4.81 -6.36
N LEU A 98 -2.81 3.69 -6.01
CA LEU A 98 -1.85 3.63 -4.90
C LEU A 98 -0.63 4.50 -5.17
N ASN A 99 -0.10 4.47 -6.41
CA ASN A 99 1.01 5.30 -6.84
C ASN A 99 0.66 6.79 -6.82
N TYR A 100 -0.55 7.15 -7.25
CA TYR A 100 -1.05 8.52 -7.14
C TYR A 100 -1.12 8.96 -5.66
N TYR A 101 -1.73 8.15 -4.80
CA TYR A 101 -1.90 8.45 -3.38
C TYR A 101 -0.57 8.59 -2.64
N LEU A 102 0.39 7.71 -2.90
CA LEU A 102 1.72 7.75 -2.28
C LEU A 102 2.65 8.80 -2.91
N GLY A 103 2.35 9.28 -4.12
CA GLY A 103 3.26 10.11 -4.90
C GLY A 103 4.52 9.35 -5.34
N THR A 104 4.41 8.04 -5.56
CA THR A 104 5.53 7.15 -5.94
C THR A 104 5.19 6.33 -7.18
N ASP A 105 6.20 5.73 -7.81
CA ASP A 105 6.02 4.72 -8.86
C ASP A 105 6.55 3.38 -8.36
N SER A 106 5.70 2.65 -7.63
CA SER A 106 6.03 1.36 -7.01
C SER A 106 5.29 0.21 -7.69
N SER A 107 5.90 -0.98 -7.64
CA SER A 107 5.25 -2.24 -8.00
C SER A 107 4.60 -2.88 -6.77
N TYR A 108 3.43 -3.48 -6.94
CA TYR A 108 2.67 -4.11 -5.86
C TYR A 108 2.43 -5.59 -6.17
N ASN A 109 2.32 -6.40 -5.11
CA ASN A 109 1.82 -7.76 -5.20
C ASN A 109 0.37 -7.77 -4.70
N PHE A 110 -0.57 -8.12 -5.58
CA PHE A 110 -1.98 -8.19 -5.26
C PHE A 110 -2.39 -9.65 -5.06
N LEU A 111 -3.05 -9.91 -3.93
CA LEU A 111 -3.73 -11.17 -3.67
C LEU A 111 -5.24 -10.94 -3.72
N LYS A 112 -5.97 -11.85 -4.37
CA LYS A 112 -7.41 -11.75 -4.59
C LYS A 112 -8.13 -12.98 -4.06
N VAL A 113 -9.14 -12.76 -3.22
CA VAL A 113 -9.99 -13.83 -2.69
C VAL A 113 -11.42 -13.59 -3.17
N ASP A 114 -11.89 -14.44 -4.07
CA ASP A 114 -13.28 -14.42 -4.51
C ASP A 114 -14.13 -15.28 -3.57
N GLU A 115 -15.27 -14.78 -3.12
CA GLU A 115 -16.23 -15.62 -2.39
C GLU A 115 -16.65 -16.84 -3.26
N PRO A 116 -16.81 -18.05 -2.69
CA PRO A 116 -16.77 -18.40 -1.26
C PRO A 116 -15.41 -18.82 -0.72
N ASP A 117 -14.32 -18.50 -1.42
CA ASP A 117 -13.00 -18.87 -0.95
C ASP A 117 -12.64 -18.08 0.32
N GLU A 118 -11.95 -18.77 1.23
CA GLU A 118 -11.47 -18.21 2.50
C GLU A 118 -9.96 -17.94 2.47
N SER A 119 -9.25 -18.33 1.41
CA SER A 119 -7.79 -18.13 1.35
C SER A 119 -7.22 -18.17 -0.07
N VAL A 120 -6.17 -17.39 -0.30
CA VAL A 120 -5.29 -17.46 -1.47
C VAL A 120 -3.84 -17.22 -1.03
N ASP A 121 -2.92 -18.10 -1.39
CA ASP A 121 -1.52 -18.03 -0.98
C ASP A 121 -1.35 -17.80 0.54
N SER A 122 -0.72 -16.69 0.96
CA SER A 122 -0.52 -16.33 2.37
C SER A 122 -1.72 -15.61 2.99
N LEU A 123 -2.73 -15.25 2.20
CA LEU A 123 -3.89 -14.49 2.65
C LEU A 123 -5.05 -15.41 3.04
N THR A 124 -5.60 -15.19 4.24
CA THR A 124 -6.84 -15.81 4.74
C THR A 124 -7.87 -14.72 5.04
N ILE A 125 -9.10 -14.91 4.58
CA ILE A 125 -10.26 -14.07 4.85
C ILE A 125 -11.26 -14.84 5.70
N SER A 126 -11.74 -14.21 6.76
CA SER A 126 -12.92 -14.65 7.50
C SER A 126 -14.09 -13.73 7.20
N TYR A 127 -15.30 -14.30 7.25
CA TYR A 127 -16.55 -13.59 7.04
C TYR A 127 -17.42 -13.71 8.29
N ASP A 128 -18.04 -12.60 8.70
CA ASP A 128 -19.15 -12.62 9.64
C ASP A 128 -20.38 -13.27 9.00
N ALA A 129 -21.37 -13.63 9.83
CA ALA A 129 -22.54 -14.41 9.39
C ALA A 129 -23.39 -13.72 8.31
N ASP A 130 -23.30 -12.39 8.17
CA ASP A 130 -24.02 -11.62 7.16
C ASP A 130 -23.18 -11.32 5.90
N TYR A 131 -21.93 -11.77 5.87
CA TYR A 131 -20.95 -11.56 4.80
C TYR A 131 -20.71 -10.07 4.47
N LYS A 132 -20.95 -9.16 5.42
CA LYS A 132 -20.76 -7.71 5.24
C LYS A 132 -19.53 -7.18 5.97
N SER A 133 -18.88 -8.01 6.77
CA SER A 133 -17.66 -7.73 7.49
C SER A 133 -16.92 -9.03 7.79
N GLY A 134 -15.72 -8.89 8.34
CA GLY A 134 -14.93 -9.99 8.85
C GLY A 134 -13.50 -9.56 9.04
N THR A 135 -12.58 -10.50 8.90
CA THR A 135 -11.14 -10.26 9.11
C THR A 135 -10.33 -10.70 7.91
N TRP A 136 -9.17 -10.10 7.71
CA TRP A 136 -8.12 -10.61 6.84
C TRP A 136 -6.89 -10.91 7.69
N GLN A 137 -6.12 -11.91 7.28
CA GLN A 137 -4.87 -12.31 7.92
C GLN A 137 -3.86 -12.74 6.87
N VAL A 138 -2.60 -12.35 7.01
CA VAL A 138 -1.49 -12.85 6.19
C VAL A 138 -0.45 -13.59 7.03
N ASP A 139 0.17 -14.62 6.46
CA ASP A 139 1.24 -15.36 7.11
C ASP A 139 2.53 -14.53 7.24
N ALA A 140 3.26 -14.68 8.35
CA ALA A 140 4.57 -14.04 8.47
C ALA A 140 5.55 -14.54 7.39
N PRO A 141 6.40 -13.67 6.81
CA PRO A 141 6.69 -12.29 7.22
C PRO A 141 5.83 -11.22 6.54
N ASP A 142 4.78 -11.61 5.82
CA ASP A 142 3.98 -10.69 5.01
C ASP A 142 3.22 -9.68 5.87
N THR A 143 2.90 -8.53 5.29
CA THR A 143 2.05 -7.50 5.90
C THR A 143 1.17 -6.85 4.84
N VAL A 144 0.04 -6.28 5.25
CA VAL A 144 -0.88 -5.54 4.38
C VAL A 144 -0.68 -4.05 4.59
N SER A 145 -0.39 -3.33 3.51
CA SER A 145 -0.33 -1.86 3.51
C SER A 145 -1.54 -1.24 2.84
N PHE A 146 -2.20 -1.95 1.92
CA PHE A 146 -3.42 -1.50 1.27
C PHE A 146 -4.35 -2.68 1.06
N TYR A 147 -5.65 -2.42 1.10
CA TYR A 147 -6.63 -3.38 0.63
C TYR A 147 -7.83 -2.66 0.04
N SER A 148 -8.60 -3.40 -0.75
CA SER A 148 -9.84 -2.94 -1.34
C SER A 148 -10.93 -3.98 -1.18
N ILE A 149 -12.16 -3.49 -1.03
CA ILE A 149 -13.36 -4.32 -0.92
C ILE A 149 -14.27 -3.93 -2.06
N LYS A 150 -14.67 -4.91 -2.87
CA LYS A 150 -15.47 -4.68 -4.07
C LYS A 150 -16.90 -5.12 -3.84
N GLY A 151 -17.83 -4.29 -4.29
CA GLY A 151 -19.24 -4.62 -4.38
C GLY A 151 -19.80 -4.12 -5.70
N ALA A 152 -20.28 -5.03 -6.54
CA ALA A 152 -20.86 -4.68 -7.85
C ALA A 152 -19.91 -3.83 -8.73
N THR A 153 -20.27 -2.57 -8.98
CA THR A 153 -19.58 -1.63 -9.89
C THR A 153 -18.77 -0.57 -9.14
N GLU A 154 -18.41 -0.85 -7.89
CA GLU A 154 -17.59 0.03 -7.06
C GLU A 154 -16.70 -0.77 -6.12
N PHE A 155 -15.67 -0.11 -5.61
CA PHE A 155 -14.78 -0.66 -4.59
C PHE A 155 -14.29 0.43 -3.64
N ALA A 156 -14.19 0.10 -2.36
CA ALA A 156 -13.67 0.96 -1.32
C ALA A 156 -12.17 0.68 -1.15
N LEU A 157 -11.36 1.73 -1.03
CA LEU A 157 -9.91 1.65 -0.88
C LEU A 157 -9.49 2.01 0.55
N TYR A 158 -8.57 1.24 1.11
CA TYR A 158 -8.07 1.42 2.47
C TYR A 158 -6.53 1.41 2.50
N PHE A 159 -5.97 2.25 3.36
CA PHE A 159 -4.54 2.30 3.65
C PHE A 159 -4.26 1.86 5.09
N VAL A 160 -3.23 1.04 5.31
CA VAL A 160 -2.88 0.48 6.62
C VAL A 160 -1.45 0.91 6.96
N ASP A 161 -1.32 1.86 7.88
CA ASP A 161 -0.03 2.33 8.40
C ASP A 161 -0.04 2.39 9.94
N PRO A 162 0.87 1.68 10.63
CA PRO A 162 1.86 0.76 10.07
C PRO A 162 1.20 -0.44 9.38
N ALA A 163 1.89 -1.06 8.41
CA ALA A 163 1.41 -2.28 7.76
C ALA A 163 1.24 -3.41 8.79
N LEU A 164 0.14 -4.17 8.68
CA LEU A 164 -0.24 -5.19 9.68
C LEU A 164 -0.42 -6.58 9.08
N GLN A 165 -0.31 -7.62 9.91
CA GLN A 165 -0.55 -9.03 9.53
C GLN A 165 -2.02 -9.45 9.65
N TYR A 166 -2.83 -8.64 10.31
CA TYR A 166 -4.22 -8.92 10.59
C TYR A 166 -4.99 -7.60 10.65
N GLY A 167 -6.24 -7.64 10.22
CA GLY A 167 -7.16 -6.52 10.38
C GLY A 167 -8.60 -6.87 10.06
N ASP A 168 -9.47 -5.94 10.37
CA ASP A 168 -10.90 -6.00 10.12
C ASP A 168 -11.25 -5.33 8.79
N TRP A 169 -12.31 -5.83 8.14
CA TRP A 169 -12.85 -5.26 6.92
C TRP A 169 -14.38 -5.11 7.00
N THR A 170 -14.93 -4.15 6.25
CA THR A 170 -16.37 -3.89 6.20
C THR A 170 -16.82 -3.38 4.84
N THR A 171 -18.08 -3.67 4.51
CA THR A 171 -18.75 -3.24 3.29
C THR A 171 -19.51 -1.93 3.47
N ALA A 172 -19.46 -1.31 4.64
CA ALA A 172 -20.19 -0.09 4.96
C ALA A 172 -19.91 1.08 3.99
N HIS A 173 -18.73 1.11 3.38
CA HIS A 173 -18.34 2.11 2.39
C HIS A 173 -18.79 1.78 0.95
N LEU A 174 -19.71 0.84 0.78
CA LEU A 174 -20.28 0.44 -0.50
C LEU A 174 -21.80 0.61 -0.48
N LEU A 175 -22.34 1.26 -1.51
CA LEU A 175 -23.74 1.14 -1.90
C LEU A 175 -23.93 -0.15 -2.70
N THR A 176 -24.03 -1.28 -2.00
CA THR A 176 -24.53 -2.50 -2.65
C THR A 176 -25.97 -2.25 -3.13
N PRO A 177 -26.28 -2.25 -4.45
CA PRO A 177 -27.54 -1.68 -4.91
C PRO A 177 -28.80 -2.44 -4.50
N ASN A 178 -28.70 -3.62 -3.87
CA ASN A 178 -29.85 -4.49 -3.65
C ASN A 178 -29.71 -5.50 -2.49
N GLU A 179 -28.67 -5.39 -1.63
CA GLU A 179 -28.34 -6.44 -0.63
C GLU A 179 -28.12 -7.86 -1.21
N LYS A 180 -28.14 -8.00 -2.55
CA LYS A 180 -28.05 -9.29 -3.27
C LYS A 180 -26.63 -9.63 -3.70
N ASN A 181 -25.79 -8.62 -3.86
CA ASN A 181 -24.39 -8.82 -4.16
C ASN A 181 -23.69 -8.87 -2.81
N VAL A 182 -23.28 -10.07 -2.41
CA VAL A 182 -22.36 -10.24 -1.31
C VAL A 182 -21.03 -9.62 -1.75
N PRO A 183 -20.54 -8.57 -1.07
CA PRO A 183 -19.28 -7.96 -1.46
C PRO A 183 -18.13 -8.91 -1.21
N CYS A 184 -17.16 -8.92 -2.11
CA CYS A 184 -15.96 -9.74 -1.98
C CYS A 184 -14.74 -8.85 -1.73
N ILE A 185 -13.77 -9.38 -1.00
CA ILE A 185 -12.45 -8.73 -0.89
C ILE A 185 -11.69 -9.03 -2.17
N SER A 186 -11.78 -8.13 -3.13
CA SER A 186 -11.19 -8.40 -4.42
C SER A 186 -9.68 -8.21 -4.44
N HIS A 187 -9.09 -7.30 -3.66
CA HIS A 187 -7.63 -7.15 -3.67
C HIS A 187 -7.07 -6.72 -2.32
N ILE A 188 -6.07 -7.45 -1.86
CA ILE A 188 -5.20 -7.06 -0.75
C ILE A 188 -3.79 -6.92 -1.29
N THR A 189 -3.20 -5.75 -1.08
CA THR A 189 -1.79 -5.51 -1.37
C THR A 189 -0.97 -5.96 -0.20
N VAL A 190 -0.31 -7.10 -0.41
CA VAL A 190 0.65 -7.62 0.55
C VAL A 190 2.00 -6.97 0.27
N ASN A 191 2.44 -6.12 1.19
CA ASN A 191 3.81 -5.68 1.24
C ASN A 191 4.64 -6.87 1.73
N THR A 192 5.04 -7.70 0.76
CA THR A 192 6.18 -8.58 0.96
C THR A 192 7.35 -7.62 1.08
N THR A 193 8.03 -7.61 2.23
CA THR A 193 9.21 -6.77 2.45
C THR A 193 10.03 -6.75 1.16
N PRO A 194 10.38 -5.57 0.59
CA PRO A 194 10.97 -5.49 -0.75
C PRO A 194 12.00 -6.59 -0.85
N ILE A 195 11.73 -7.60 -1.68
CA ILE A 195 12.68 -8.70 -1.84
C ILE A 195 13.92 -7.97 -2.32
N PRO A 196 14.99 -7.87 -1.48
CA PRO A 196 16.13 -7.07 -1.86
C PRO A 196 16.54 -7.61 -3.22
N GLU A 197 16.58 -6.75 -4.24
CA GLU A 197 17.01 -7.17 -5.57
C GLU A 197 18.19 -8.09 -5.35
N PRO A 198 18.08 -9.39 -5.67
CA PRO A 198 18.84 -10.40 -4.96
C PRO A 198 20.28 -9.95 -4.98
N ALA A 199 20.93 -9.81 -3.81
CA ALA A 199 22.33 -9.41 -3.75
C ALA A 199 23.19 -10.24 -4.73
N THR A 200 22.68 -11.40 -5.13
CA THR A 200 22.95 -12.16 -6.35
C THR A 200 23.24 -11.34 -7.62
N ILE A 201 22.52 -10.28 -8.03
CA ILE A 201 22.88 -9.50 -9.24
C ILE A 201 24.18 -8.74 -9.01
N LEU A 202 24.33 -8.07 -7.86
CA LEU A 202 25.58 -7.39 -7.49
C LEU A 202 26.73 -8.40 -7.32
N LEU A 203 26.48 -9.53 -6.68
CA LEU A 203 27.44 -10.60 -6.45
C LEU A 203 27.82 -11.30 -7.76
N PHE A 204 26.87 -11.49 -8.66
CA PHE A 204 27.08 -12.05 -10.00
C PHE A 204 27.88 -11.07 -10.85
N GLY A 205 27.53 -9.78 -10.84
CA GLY A 205 28.30 -8.73 -11.49
C GLY A 205 29.72 -8.63 -10.95
N ALA A 206 29.89 -8.64 -9.63
CA ALA A 206 31.20 -8.63 -8.97
C ALA A 206 32.00 -9.90 -9.26
N GLY A 207 31.35 -11.07 -9.30
CA GLY A 207 31.94 -12.36 -9.62
C GLY A 207 32.46 -12.40 -11.06
N LEU A 208 31.67 -11.92 -12.02
CA LEU A 208 32.07 -11.80 -13.42
C LEU A 208 33.22 -10.79 -13.60
N ALA A 209 33.16 -9.64 -12.93
CA ALA A 209 34.25 -8.66 -12.96
C ALA A 209 35.55 -9.24 -12.36
N GLY A 210 35.44 -10.02 -11.29
CA GLY A 210 36.56 -10.74 -10.68
C GLY A 210 37.19 -11.76 -11.63
N LEU A 211 36.37 -12.61 -12.26
CA LEU A 211 36.83 -13.59 -13.26
C LEU A 211 37.49 -12.93 -14.47
N ALA A 212 36.91 -11.85 -14.99
CA ALA A 212 37.50 -11.08 -16.07
C ALA A 212 38.86 -10.46 -15.68
N GLY A 213 38.98 -9.99 -14.43
CA GLY A 213 40.23 -9.51 -13.86
C GLY A 213 41.31 -10.58 -13.75
N MET A 214 40.95 -11.79 -13.30
CA MET A 214 41.87 -12.93 -13.22
C MET A 214 42.38 -13.37 -14.60
N ARG A 215 41.50 -13.43 -15.61
CA ARG A 215 41.88 -13.82 -16.99
C ARG A 215 42.96 -12.90 -17.58
N ARG A 216 42.91 -11.60 -17.30
CA ARG A 216 43.90 -10.62 -17.80
C ARG A 216 45.28 -10.82 -17.18
N ARG A 217 45.38 -11.34 -15.95
CA ARG A 217 46.68 -11.61 -15.31
C ARG A 217 47.36 -12.84 -15.92
N MET A 218 46.60 -13.86 -16.34
CA MET A 218 47.16 -15.10 -16.87
C MET A 218 47.74 -14.96 -18.29
N HIS A 219 47.28 -14.00 -19.10
CA HIS A 219 47.81 -13.76 -20.45
C HIS A 219 49.11 -12.94 -20.51
N LYS A 220 49.61 -12.45 -19.37
CA LYS A 220 50.85 -11.64 -19.30
C LYS A 220 52.08 -12.43 -18.83
N VAL A 221 51.96 -13.76 -18.71
CA VAL A 221 53.06 -14.70 -18.44
C VAL A 221 53.35 -15.44 -19.73
#